data_AF-A0A7S2HCV3-F1
#
_entry.id   AF-A0A7S2HCV3-F1
#
_cell.length_a   1.000
_cell.length_b   1.000
_cell.length_c   1.000
_cell.angle_alpha   90.00
_cell.angle_beta   90.00
_cell.angle_gamma   90.00
#
_symmetry.space_group_name_H-M   'P 1'
#
loop_
_entity.id
_entity.type
_entity.pdbx_description
1 polymer ?
#
loop_
_entity_poly.entity_id
_entity_poly.type
_entity_poly.pdbx_seq_one_letter_code
_entity_poly.pdbx_strand_id
1 'polypeptide(L)'
;ISLRSFRVESLRRGTLVDRLVLVSYVLRAGELWQYSAAAPARNYLLFHEPLLDWVVDRINHQQDTGKWEQIFPQLVESDYPTSMWVALGAGEYTEWGAENYIEPKDEALVLIYDESLFPRGPSMDVVRRLFEDNGAPEGIIALHQTFV
;
A
#
# COMPACT_ATOMS: atom_id res chain seq x y z
N ILE A 1 -15.24 8.36 -4.91
CA ILE A 1 -13.89 7.74 -4.91
C ILE A 1 -13.64 7.19 -6.30
N SER A 2 -12.75 7.83 -7.08
CA SER A 2 -12.27 7.24 -8.34
C SER A 2 -11.26 6.15 -7.98
N LEU A 3 -11.61 4.89 -8.20
CA LEU A 3 -10.69 3.78 -7.96
C LEU A 3 -9.61 3.78 -9.05
N ARG A 4 -8.37 4.07 -8.67
CA ARG A 4 -7.20 3.88 -9.53
C ARG A 4 -6.47 2.62 -9.09
N SER A 5 -6.09 1.77 -10.03
CA SER A 5 -5.41 0.50 -9.76
C SER A 5 -4.33 0.23 -10.79
N PHE A 6 -3.25 -0.45 -10.35
CA PHE A 6 -2.31 -1.07 -11.26
C PHE A 6 -2.86 -2.45 -11.58
N ARG A 7 -3.06 -2.74 -12.87
CA ARG A 7 -3.39 -4.10 -13.29
C ARG A 7 -2.15 -4.96 -13.15
N VAL A 8 -2.19 -5.91 -12.23
CA VAL A 8 -1.13 -6.91 -12.03
C VAL A 8 -1.63 -8.25 -12.55
N GLU A 9 -0.91 -8.82 -13.51
CA GLU A 9 -1.25 -10.13 -14.10
C GLU A 9 -0.41 -11.26 -13.50
N SER A 10 0.67 -10.92 -12.79
CA SER A 10 1.56 -11.88 -12.16
C SER A 10 2.36 -11.26 -11.03
N LEU A 11 2.45 -11.99 -9.90
CA LEU A 11 3.36 -11.69 -8.79
C LEU A 11 4.73 -12.37 -8.94
N ARG A 12 5.07 -12.97 -10.09
CA ARG A 12 6.41 -13.55 -10.28
C ARG A 12 7.50 -12.47 -10.29
N ARG A 13 8.74 -12.87 -10.00
CA ARG A 13 9.91 -12.00 -10.19
C ARG A 13 10.01 -11.52 -11.64
N GLY A 14 10.47 -10.28 -11.82
CA GLY A 14 10.64 -9.59 -13.09
C GLY A 14 9.39 -8.92 -13.67
N THR A 15 8.24 -9.01 -13.01
CA THR A 15 6.98 -8.42 -13.51
C THR A 15 6.81 -6.97 -13.04
N LEU A 16 5.62 -6.38 -13.26
CA LEU A 16 5.32 -5.01 -12.83
C LEU A 16 5.56 -4.82 -11.33
N VAL A 17 5.19 -5.80 -10.49
CA VAL A 17 5.26 -5.64 -9.03
C VAL A 17 6.67 -5.41 -8.50
N ASP A 18 7.69 -5.88 -9.21
CA ASP A 18 9.08 -5.63 -8.81
C ASP A 18 9.49 -4.18 -8.92
N ARG A 19 8.77 -3.39 -9.71
CA ARG A 19 9.03 -1.97 -9.95
C ARG A 19 8.18 -1.07 -9.07
N LEU A 20 7.17 -1.63 -8.40
CA LEU A 20 6.26 -0.86 -7.58
C LEU A 20 6.91 -0.52 -6.24
N VAL A 21 6.84 0.75 -5.88
CA VAL A 21 7.38 1.28 -4.63
C VAL A 21 6.27 1.99 -3.86
N LEU A 22 6.12 1.62 -2.59
CA LEU A 22 5.17 2.23 -1.67
C LEU A 22 5.88 3.31 -0.86
N VAL A 23 5.23 4.46 -0.70
CA VAL A 23 5.72 5.54 0.17
C VAL A 23 4.55 6.38 0.67
N SER A 24 4.68 6.98 1.85
CA SER A 24 3.69 7.90 2.38
C SER A 24 4.29 9.23 2.84
N TYR A 25 3.44 10.25 2.83
CA TYR A 25 3.74 11.61 3.23
C TYR A 25 2.61 12.15 4.12
N VAL A 26 2.96 13.09 4.99
CA VAL A 26 2.01 13.83 5.82
C VAL A 26 2.20 15.31 5.55
N LEU A 27 1.10 16.02 5.27
CA LEU A 27 1.05 17.46 5.27
C LEU A 27 0.48 17.91 6.62
N ARG A 28 1.31 18.56 7.44
CA ARG A 28 0.95 19.05 8.77
C ARG A 28 1.17 20.56 8.80
N ALA A 29 0.09 21.31 9.04
CA ALA A 29 0.13 22.78 9.11
C ALA A 29 0.84 23.45 7.90
N GLY A 30 0.71 22.87 6.70
CA GLY A 30 1.34 23.35 5.46
C GLY A 30 2.76 22.83 5.19
N GLU A 31 3.38 22.15 6.15
CA GLU A 31 4.69 21.51 6.01
C GLU A 31 4.54 20.06 5.57
N LEU A 32 5.31 19.67 4.55
CA LEU A 32 5.23 18.35 3.94
C LEU A 32 6.37 17.48 4.43
N TRP A 33 6.03 16.36 5.05
CA TRP A 33 6.95 15.41 5.66
C TRP A 33 6.84 14.05 4.97
N GLN A 34 7.98 13.43 4.69
CA GLN A 34 7.99 12.02 4.28
C GLN A 34 7.78 11.15 5.53
N TYR A 35 6.70 10.36 5.51
CA TYR A 35 6.23 9.61 6.66
C TYR A 35 6.74 8.18 6.68
N SER A 36 6.76 7.50 5.53
CA SER A 36 7.38 6.19 5.38
C SER A 36 8.64 6.25 4.52
N ALA A 37 9.57 5.35 4.78
CA ALA A 37 10.64 5.07 3.84
C ALA A 37 10.04 4.58 2.51
N ALA A 38 10.78 4.78 1.41
CA ALA A 38 10.43 4.16 0.14
C ALA A 38 10.60 2.65 0.28
N ALA A 39 9.51 1.91 0.10
CA ALA A 39 9.43 0.47 0.28
C ALA A 39 9.13 -0.21 -1.05
N PRO A 40 10.16 -0.60 -1.83
CA PRO A 40 9.96 -1.41 -3.02
C PRO A 40 9.29 -2.74 -2.66
N ALA A 41 8.24 -3.10 -3.38
CA ALA A 41 7.46 -4.31 -3.07
C ALA A 41 8.32 -5.58 -3.12
N ARG A 42 9.30 -5.63 -4.04
CA ARG A 42 10.30 -6.71 -4.16
C ARG A 42 11.15 -6.97 -2.90
N ASN A 43 11.23 -5.99 -2.00
CA ASN A 43 12.04 -6.10 -0.78
C ASN A 43 11.25 -6.67 0.41
N TYR A 44 9.94 -6.91 0.26
CA TYR A 44 9.13 -7.49 1.34
C TYR A 44 9.53 -8.95 1.58
N LEU A 45 9.66 -9.33 2.85
CA LEU A 45 10.11 -10.67 3.28
C LEU A 45 9.25 -11.81 2.72
N LEU A 46 7.93 -11.58 2.67
CA LEU A 46 6.96 -12.47 2.06
C LEU A 46 6.45 -11.78 0.79
N PHE A 47 7.16 -11.97 -0.32
CA PHE A 47 6.75 -11.47 -1.63
C PHE A 47 6.89 -12.54 -2.71
N HIS A 48 6.26 -12.32 -3.86
CA HIS A 48 6.17 -13.29 -4.97
C HIS A 48 5.46 -14.60 -4.59
N GLU A 49 6.01 -15.74 -5.03
CA GLU A 49 5.49 -17.07 -4.71
C GLU A 49 5.34 -17.31 -3.19
N PRO A 50 6.32 -16.97 -2.33
CA PRO A 50 6.15 -17.08 -0.87
C PRO A 50 4.91 -16.38 -0.31
N LEU A 51 4.54 -15.21 -0.85
CA LEU A 51 3.32 -14.52 -0.42
C LEU A 51 2.07 -15.31 -0.83
N LEU A 52 2.04 -15.79 -2.07
CA LEU A 52 0.91 -16.58 -2.57
C LEU A 52 0.73 -17.88 -1.78
N ASP A 53 1.84 -18.59 -1.53
CA ASP A 53 1.84 -19.81 -0.73
C ASP A 53 1.38 -19.52 0.71
N TRP A 54 1.84 -18.42 1.30
CA TRP A 54 1.41 -17.99 2.61
C TRP A 54 -0.09 -17.64 2.64
N VAL A 55 -0.61 -16.92 1.63
CA VAL A 55 -2.05 -16.59 1.55
C VAL A 55 -2.88 -17.88 1.46
N VAL A 56 -2.48 -18.83 0.62
CA VAL A 56 -3.17 -20.13 0.50
C VAL A 56 -3.15 -20.87 1.83
N ASP A 57 -2.00 -20.92 2.50
CA ASP A 57 -1.87 -21.56 3.80
C ASP A 57 -2.75 -20.88 4.88
N ARG A 58 -2.75 -19.54 4.94
CA ARG A 58 -3.60 -18.80 5.88
C ARG A 58 -5.08 -19.04 5.62
N ILE A 59 -5.52 -19.02 4.36
CA ILE A 59 -6.91 -19.31 4.01
C ILE A 59 -7.32 -20.68 4.55
N ASN A 60 -6.50 -21.70 4.31
CA ASN A 60 -6.83 -23.09 4.66
C ASN A 60 -6.70 -23.42 6.15
N HIS A 61 -5.73 -22.81 6.84
CA HIS A 61 -5.27 -23.30 8.15
C HIS A 61 -5.27 -22.27 9.27
N GLN A 62 -5.53 -20.98 9.01
CA GLN A 62 -5.58 -19.96 10.07
C GLN A 62 -6.63 -20.33 11.11
N GLN A 63 -6.23 -20.30 12.38
CA GLN A 63 -7.09 -20.58 13.52
C GLN A 63 -7.66 -19.29 14.09
N ASP A 64 -8.87 -19.40 14.66
CA ASP A 64 -9.48 -18.31 15.42
C ASP A 64 -8.69 -18.09 16.72
N THR A 65 -7.92 -17.00 16.76
CA THR A 65 -7.06 -16.66 17.90
C THR A 65 -6.86 -15.14 18.01
N GLY A 66 -7.39 -14.56 19.10
CA GLY A 66 -7.20 -13.16 19.43
C GLY A 66 -7.85 -12.22 18.41
N LYS A 67 -7.05 -11.68 17.48
CA LYS A 67 -7.51 -10.80 16.40
C LYS A 67 -7.70 -11.51 15.05
N TRP A 68 -7.42 -12.81 15.01
CA TRP A 68 -7.47 -13.61 13.79
C TRP A 68 -8.71 -14.47 13.78
N GLU A 69 -9.39 -14.55 12.63
CA GLU A 69 -10.56 -15.40 12.40
C GLU A 69 -10.20 -16.58 11.49
N GLN A 70 -10.98 -17.67 11.53
CA GLN A 70 -10.86 -18.74 10.53
C GLN A 70 -11.42 -18.27 9.18
N ILE A 71 -10.62 -18.38 8.12
CA ILE A 71 -10.99 -17.87 6.79
C ILE A 71 -11.76 -18.93 5.99
N PHE A 72 -11.28 -20.18 5.93
CA PHE A 72 -11.89 -21.23 5.12
C PHE A 72 -13.39 -21.43 5.39
N PRO A 73 -13.87 -21.52 6.66
CA PRO A 73 -15.31 -21.67 6.93
C PRO A 73 -16.14 -20.51 6.36
N GLN A 74 -15.65 -19.27 6.43
CA GLN A 74 -16.33 -18.11 5.88
C GLN A 74 -16.46 -18.19 4.34
N LEU A 75 -15.45 -18.75 3.66
CA LEU A 75 -15.51 -18.99 2.22
C LEU A 75 -16.56 -20.05 1.87
N VAL A 76 -16.69 -21.11 2.67
CA VAL A 76 -17.71 -22.15 2.50
C VAL A 76 -19.11 -21.55 2.70
N GLU A 77 -19.32 -20.78 3.76
CA GLU A 77 -20.59 -20.09 4.05
C GLU A 77 -20.97 -19.08 2.97
N SER A 78 -19.98 -18.54 2.26
CA SER A 78 -20.15 -17.60 1.15
C SER A 78 -20.21 -18.26 -0.23
N ASP A 79 -20.40 -19.59 -0.30
CA ASP A 79 -20.46 -20.38 -1.54
C ASP A 79 -19.24 -20.18 -2.47
N TYR A 80 -18.04 -20.22 -1.90
CA TYR A 80 -16.76 -20.21 -2.62
C TYR A 80 -16.61 -19.05 -3.63
N PRO A 81 -16.50 -17.79 -3.16
CA PRO A 81 -16.38 -16.64 -4.05
C PRO A 81 -15.16 -16.78 -4.98
N THR A 82 -15.34 -16.39 -6.24
CA THR A 82 -14.29 -16.49 -7.28
C THR A 82 -13.28 -15.34 -7.23
N SER A 83 -13.49 -14.36 -6.33
CA SER A 83 -12.64 -13.18 -6.17
C SER A 83 -12.55 -12.77 -4.70
N MET A 84 -11.41 -12.21 -4.31
CA MET A 84 -11.15 -11.75 -2.96
C MET A 84 -10.31 -10.47 -2.99
N TRP A 85 -10.54 -9.61 -2.00
CA TRP A 85 -9.72 -8.44 -1.74
C TRP A 85 -8.75 -8.75 -0.62
N VAL A 86 -7.45 -8.59 -0.88
CA VAL A 86 -6.39 -8.75 0.13
C VAL A 86 -5.75 -7.38 0.34
N ALA A 87 -5.85 -6.86 1.56
CA ALA A 87 -5.21 -5.63 1.97
C ALA A 87 -4.03 -5.95 2.89
N LEU A 88 -2.86 -5.39 2.59
CA LEU A 88 -1.66 -5.52 3.40
C LEU A 88 -1.25 -4.13 3.87
N GLY A 89 -0.93 -4.00 5.16
CA GLY A 89 -0.55 -2.74 5.78
C GLY A 89 0.69 -2.90 6.65
N ALA A 90 1.70 -2.08 6.37
CA ALA A 90 2.75 -1.57 7.27
C ALA A 90 3.89 -1.06 6.38
N GLY A 91 3.99 0.26 6.21
CA GLY A 91 5.21 0.88 5.69
C GLY A 91 6.20 1.05 6.83
N GLU A 92 7.50 0.91 6.56
CA GLU A 92 8.53 1.29 7.52
C GLU A 92 8.53 2.83 7.66
N TYR A 93 8.48 3.33 8.88
CA TYR A 93 8.49 4.77 9.13
C TYR A 93 9.86 5.38 8.88
N THR A 94 9.88 6.66 8.47
CA THR A 94 11.08 7.49 8.62
C THR A 94 11.32 7.80 10.09
N GLU A 95 12.49 8.35 10.44
CA GLU A 95 12.75 8.84 11.81
C GLU A 95 11.66 9.83 12.26
N TRP A 96 11.29 10.76 11.38
CA TRP A 96 10.18 11.69 11.65
C TRP A 96 8.84 10.96 11.85
N GLY A 97 8.48 10.04 10.96
CA GLY A 97 7.21 9.29 11.04
C GLY A 97 7.12 8.37 12.26
N ALA A 98 8.26 7.90 12.77
CA ALA A 98 8.31 7.07 13.98
C ALA A 98 8.04 7.88 15.26
N GLU A 99 8.34 9.18 15.26
CA GLU A 99 8.19 10.07 16.41
C GLU A 99 6.94 10.94 16.36
N ASN A 100 6.34 11.13 15.18
CA ASN A 100 5.22 12.05 14.95
C ASN A 100 3.97 11.29 14.50
N TYR A 101 3.16 10.82 15.46
CA TYR A 101 1.88 10.18 15.16
C TYR A 101 0.92 11.13 14.46
N ILE A 102 0.03 10.58 13.62
CA ILE A 102 -1.03 11.34 12.94
C ILE A 102 -1.93 12.06 13.95
N GLU A 103 -2.21 13.33 13.69
CA GLU A 103 -3.01 14.24 14.51
C GLU A 103 -4.25 14.74 13.75
N PRO A 104 -5.29 15.22 14.45
CA PRO A 104 -6.42 15.87 13.80
C PRO A 104 -5.94 17.03 12.91
N LYS A 105 -6.54 17.15 11.72
CA LYS A 105 -6.19 18.10 10.64
C LYS A 105 -4.91 17.79 9.87
N ASP A 106 -4.22 16.70 10.18
CA ASP A 106 -3.22 16.20 9.24
C ASP A 106 -3.90 15.72 7.96
N GLU A 107 -3.19 15.89 6.85
CA GLU A 107 -3.51 15.23 5.60
C GLU A 107 -2.43 14.18 5.35
N ALA A 108 -2.83 12.92 5.13
CA ALA A 108 -1.90 11.86 4.73
C ALA A 108 -2.09 11.51 3.26
N LEU A 109 -0.97 11.26 2.61
CA LEU A 109 -0.90 10.77 1.24
C LEU A 109 -0.14 9.45 1.25
N VAL A 110 -0.79 8.37 0.84
CA VAL A 110 -0.13 7.10 0.55
C VAL A 110 -0.09 6.94 -0.95
N LEU A 111 1.08 6.65 -1.52
CA LEU A 111 1.19 6.45 -2.95
C LEU A 111 2.02 5.21 -3.30
N ILE A 112 1.67 4.63 -4.43
CA ILE A 112 2.41 3.56 -5.11
C ILE A 112 2.88 4.12 -6.44
N TYR A 113 4.16 3.99 -6.75
CA TYR A 113 4.72 4.42 -8.03
C TYR A 113 5.52 3.33 -8.72
N ASP A 114 5.56 3.37 -10.06
CA ASP A 114 6.47 2.56 -10.87
C ASP A 114 7.85 3.24 -10.94
N GLU A 115 8.86 2.64 -10.32
CA GLU A 115 10.23 3.18 -10.27
C GLU A 115 10.89 3.25 -11.65
N SER A 116 10.40 2.53 -12.66
CA SER A 116 10.92 2.67 -14.03
C SER A 116 10.55 4.02 -14.65
N LEU A 117 9.44 4.62 -14.21
CA LEU A 117 9.02 5.97 -14.58
C LEU A 117 9.57 7.02 -13.59
N PHE A 118 9.73 6.64 -12.32
CA PHE A 118 10.24 7.52 -11.25
C PHE A 118 11.45 6.88 -10.53
N PRO A 119 12.63 6.80 -11.15
CA PRO A 119 13.78 6.07 -10.60
C PRO A 119 14.39 6.69 -9.34
N ARG A 120 14.01 7.93 -9.01
CA ARG A 120 14.41 8.63 -7.77
C ARG A 120 13.19 8.93 -6.88
N GLY A 121 12.06 8.29 -7.14
CA GLY A 121 10.76 8.65 -6.57
C GLY A 121 10.16 9.91 -7.19
N PRO A 122 8.88 10.22 -6.85
CA PRO A 122 8.25 11.47 -7.25
C PRO A 122 8.94 12.66 -6.59
N SER A 123 9.10 13.76 -7.33
CA SER A 123 9.60 15.01 -6.74
C SER A 123 8.62 15.57 -5.70
N MET A 124 9.12 16.38 -4.76
CA MET A 124 8.27 17.01 -3.75
C MET A 124 7.18 17.91 -4.36
N ASP A 125 7.42 18.51 -5.53
CA ASP A 125 6.40 19.29 -6.25
C ASP A 125 5.27 18.39 -6.77
N VAL A 126 5.60 17.19 -7.26
CA VAL A 126 4.60 16.19 -7.65
C VAL A 126 3.81 15.74 -6.42
N VAL A 127 4.49 15.44 -5.32
CA VAL A 127 3.84 15.04 -4.06
C VAL A 127 2.89 16.11 -3.56
N ARG A 128 3.29 17.39 -3.54
CA ARG A 128 2.42 18.50 -3.13
C ARG A 128 1.16 18.60 -3.98
N ARG A 129 1.28 18.49 -5.30
CA ARG A 129 0.10 18.51 -6.20
C ARG A 129 -0.87 17.36 -5.97
N LEU A 130 -0.40 16.23 -5.43
CA LEU A 130 -1.26 15.08 -5.11
C LEU A 130 -2.15 15.33 -3.89
N PHE A 131 -1.79 16.26 -2.99
CA PHE A 131 -2.68 16.71 -1.91
C PHE A 131 -3.78 17.66 -2.40
N GLU A 132 -3.58 18.30 -3.55
CA GLU A 132 -4.54 19.25 -4.15
C GLU A 132 -5.59 18.54 -5.03
N ASP A 133 -5.68 17.21 -5.00
CA ASP A 133 -6.58 16.38 -5.81
C ASP A 133 -6.51 16.60 -7.34
N ASN A 134 -5.38 17.12 -7.84
CA ASN A 134 -5.17 17.43 -9.27
C ASN A 134 -4.97 16.19 -10.18
N GLY A 135 -5.25 14.99 -9.66
CA GLY A 135 -5.06 13.71 -10.35
C GLY A 135 -3.60 13.26 -10.39
N ALA A 136 -3.35 12.00 -10.07
CA ALA A 136 -1.99 11.45 -10.14
C ALA A 136 -1.51 11.32 -11.60
N PRO A 137 -0.22 11.58 -11.87
CA PRO A 137 0.38 11.32 -13.18
C PRO A 137 0.39 9.81 -13.49
N GLU A 138 0.63 9.46 -14.75
CA GLU A 138 0.86 8.07 -15.14
C GLU A 138 2.00 7.46 -14.32
N GLY A 139 1.84 6.20 -13.91
CA GLY A 139 2.81 5.52 -13.07
C GLY A 139 2.69 5.84 -11.58
N ILE A 140 1.69 6.62 -11.15
CA ILE A 140 1.39 6.86 -9.73
C ILE A 140 -0.08 6.57 -9.43
N ILE A 141 -0.30 5.86 -8.33
CA ILE A 141 -1.60 5.76 -7.66
C ILE A 141 -1.43 6.39 -6.29
N ALA A 142 -2.33 7.28 -5.94
CA ALA A 142 -2.29 8.01 -4.68
C ALA A 142 -3.65 7.94 -3.99
N LEU A 143 -3.61 7.78 -2.68
CA LEU A 143 -4.73 7.90 -1.76
C LEU A 143 -4.44 9.06 -0.82
N HIS A 144 -5.25 10.09 -0.91
CA HIS A 144 -5.22 11.26 -0.05
C HIS A 144 -6.35 11.15 0.99
N GLN A 145 -6.02 11.34 2.27
CA GLN A 145 -6.98 11.33 3.37
C GLN A 145 -6.70 12.49 4.34
N THR A 146 -7.73 13.28 4.64
CA THR A 146 -7.73 14.26 5.74
C THR A 146 -8.26 13.62 7.01
N PHE A 147 -7.56 13.83 8.12
CA PHE A 147 -7.96 13.33 9.44
C PHE A 147 -8.79 14.38 10.18
N VAL A 148 -9.95 13.97 10.70
CA VAL A 148 -10.92 14.82 11.42
C VAL A 148 -10.82 14.66 12.92
#